data_AF-A0A7D9M574-F1
#
_entry.id   AF-A0A7D9M574-F1
#
_cell.length_a   1.000
_cell.length_b   1.000
_cell.length_c   1.000
_cell.angle_alpha   90.00
_cell.angle_beta   90.00
_cell.angle_gamma   90.00
#
_symmetry.space_group_name_H-M   'P 1'
#
loop_
_entity.id
_entity.type
_entity.pdbx_description
1 polymer ?
#
loop_
_entity_poly.entity_id
_entity_poly.type
_entity_poly.pdbx_seq_one_letter_code
_entity_poly.pdbx_strand_id
1 'polypeptide(L)'
;MAHVDPQCFREADEETLEHLVFECRVARIVTAWVFFNLLQVDPAASKFTVDELLFGFTTERRRKIRLVILWMLHTMKHIIWVARCDYRFRGKMPVESECLNKLIVRMKFVLCLLGRKCKSPAQVRSFEKEWLASGRLGHFQGEKLVFSF
;
A
#
# COMPACT_ATOMS: atom_id res chain seq x y z
N MET A 1 22.27 1.53 12.27
CA MET A 1 21.27 2.27 11.47
C MET A 1 21.90 2.51 10.11
N ALA A 2 21.46 1.80 9.06
CA ALA A 2 22.03 2.03 7.74
C ALA A 2 21.69 3.47 7.33
N HIS A 3 22.69 4.30 7.07
CA HIS A 3 22.50 5.61 6.48
C HIS A 3 22.05 5.42 5.02
N VAL A 4 20.96 6.06 4.64
CA VAL A 4 20.49 6.12 3.24
C VAL A 4 21.48 7.00 2.49
N ASP A 5 21.93 6.56 1.31
CA ASP A 5 22.67 7.44 0.41
C ASP A 5 21.76 8.63 0.03
N PRO A 6 22.12 9.88 0.41
CA PRO A 6 21.36 11.07 0.08
C PRO A 6 21.24 11.34 -1.43
N GLN A 7 21.97 10.59 -2.27
CA GLN A 7 22.03 10.76 -3.72
C GLN A 7 20.92 10.05 -4.50
N CYS A 8 20.20 9.07 -3.92
CA CYS A 8 19.17 8.32 -4.66
C CYS A 8 18.01 9.19 -5.20
N PHE A 9 17.59 10.23 -4.47
CA PHE A 9 16.61 11.19 -4.98
C PHE A 9 17.26 12.40 -5.69
N ARG A 10 18.59 12.46 -5.74
CA ARG A 10 19.39 13.64 -6.07
C ARG A 10 20.10 13.54 -7.43
N GLU A 11 20.40 12.33 -7.92
CA GLU A 11 21.35 12.12 -9.04
C GLU A 11 20.86 11.27 -10.23
N ALA A 12 19.60 10.82 -10.24
CA ALA A 12 19.09 10.16 -11.44
C ALA A 12 18.82 11.22 -12.53
N ASP A 13 19.72 11.29 -13.53
CA ASP A 13 19.57 12.14 -14.73
C ASP A 13 18.22 11.90 -15.42
N GLU A 14 17.65 10.70 -15.27
CA GLU A 14 16.26 10.36 -15.59
C GLU A 14 15.65 9.47 -14.47
N GLU A 15 14.84 10.06 -13.58
CA GLU A 15 14.07 9.30 -12.59
C GLU A 15 13.00 8.44 -13.30
N THR A 16 13.32 7.17 -13.57
CA THR A 16 12.33 6.20 -14.09
C THR A 16 11.37 5.74 -13.00
N LEU A 17 10.17 5.31 -13.39
CA LEU A 17 9.19 4.74 -12.46
C LEU A 17 9.73 3.48 -11.76
N GLU A 18 10.56 2.71 -12.45
CA GLU A 18 11.21 1.52 -11.91
C GLU A 18 12.20 1.88 -10.80
N HIS A 19 13.07 2.86 -11.04
CA HIS A 19 14.00 3.37 -10.03
C HIS A 19 13.26 3.86 -8.77
N LEU A 20 12.18 4.63 -8.98
CA LEU A 20 11.40 5.21 -7.89
C LEU A 20 10.75 4.13 -7.01
N VAL A 21 10.26 3.03 -7.57
CA VAL A 21 9.50 2.02 -6.84
C VAL A 21 10.38 0.88 -6.30
N PHE A 22 11.46 0.54 -7.01
CA PHE A 22 12.24 -0.67 -6.73
C PHE A 22 13.67 -0.42 -6.23
N GLU A 23 14.26 0.74 -6.51
CA GLU A 23 15.67 1.01 -6.14
C GLU A 23 15.78 1.93 -4.93
N CYS A 24 14.90 2.93 -4.84
CA CYS A 24 14.84 3.82 -3.69
C CYS A 24 14.56 3.05 -2.40
N ARG A 25 15.40 3.25 -1.37
CA ARG A 25 15.25 2.55 -0.07
C ARG A 25 13.89 2.80 0.60
N VAL A 26 13.39 4.04 0.59
CA VAL A 26 12.06 4.38 1.12
C VAL A 26 10.99 3.57 0.39
N ALA A 27 11.05 3.57 -0.94
CA ALA A 27 10.10 2.84 -1.76
C ALA A 27 10.20 1.33 -1.54
N ARG A 28 11.41 0.77 -1.46
CA ARG A 28 11.62 -0.66 -1.15
C ARG A 28 10.98 -1.06 0.17
N ILE A 29 11.14 -0.27 1.23
CA ILE A 29 10.54 -0.59 2.54
C ILE A 29 9.01 -0.53 2.47
N VAL A 30 8.45 0.54 1.88
CA VAL A 30 7.00 0.71 1.75
C VAL A 30 6.41 -0.40 0.85
N THR A 31 7.04 -0.68 -0.29
CA THR A 31 6.67 -1.74 -1.23
C THR A 31 6.76 -3.11 -0.57
N ALA A 32 7.85 -3.43 0.12
CA ALA A 32 8.01 -4.72 0.80
C ALA A 32 6.93 -4.96 1.86
N TRP A 33 6.58 -3.93 2.64
CA TRP A 33 5.51 -4.04 3.62
C TRP A 33 4.14 -4.28 2.95
N VAL A 34 3.85 -3.57 1.86
CA VAL A 34 2.60 -3.77 1.11
C VAL A 34 2.54 -5.18 0.54
N PHE A 35 3.60 -5.65 -0.09
CA PHE A 35 3.67 -7.00 -0.65
C PHE A 35 3.56 -8.09 0.40
N PHE A 36 4.18 -7.91 1.57
CA PHE A 36 4.02 -8.82 2.69
C PHE A 36 2.54 -9.00 3.04
N ASN A 37 1.78 -7.90 3.13
CA ASN A 37 0.35 -7.95 3.39
C ASN A 37 -0.45 -8.50 2.20
N LEU A 38 -0.11 -8.13 0.96
CA LEU A 38 -0.79 -8.65 -0.24
C LEU A 38 -0.66 -10.17 -0.38
N LEU A 39 0.51 -10.73 -0.08
CA LEU A 39 0.74 -12.17 -0.09
C LEU A 39 -0.10 -12.90 0.96
N GLN A 40 -0.37 -12.24 2.10
CA GLN A 40 -1.36 -12.76 3.04
C GLN A 40 -2.75 -12.73 2.42
N VAL A 41 -3.16 -11.65 1.73
CA VAL A 41 -4.50 -11.55 1.13
C VAL A 41 -4.72 -12.56 0.00
N ASP A 42 -3.78 -12.64 -0.94
CA ASP A 42 -3.88 -13.46 -2.14
C ASP A 42 -2.47 -13.96 -2.53
N PRO A 43 -2.20 -15.27 -2.46
CA PRO A 43 -0.93 -15.84 -2.92
C PRO A 43 -0.61 -15.54 -4.38
N ALA A 44 -1.62 -15.25 -5.21
CA ALA A 44 -1.42 -14.84 -6.60
C ALA A 44 -0.76 -13.47 -6.75
N ALA A 45 -0.68 -12.66 -5.67
CA ALA A 45 0.09 -11.42 -5.65
C ALA A 45 1.60 -11.65 -5.89
N SER A 46 2.11 -12.87 -5.66
CA SER A 46 3.47 -13.26 -6.03
C SER A 46 3.74 -13.24 -7.53
N LYS A 47 2.68 -13.28 -8.34
CA LYS A 47 2.74 -13.32 -9.81
C LYS A 47 2.50 -11.95 -10.45
N PHE A 48 2.48 -10.87 -9.66
CA PHE A 48 2.32 -9.53 -10.22
C PHE A 48 3.55 -9.13 -11.01
N THR A 49 3.35 -8.68 -12.24
CA THR A 49 4.43 -8.19 -13.10
C THR A 49 4.85 -6.77 -12.69
N VAL A 50 6.05 -6.36 -13.08
CA VAL A 50 6.52 -4.97 -12.87
C VAL A 50 5.53 -3.98 -13.49
N ASP A 51 5.03 -4.26 -14.70
CA ASP A 51 4.05 -3.40 -15.36
C ASP A 51 2.73 -3.29 -14.59
N GLU A 52 2.21 -4.40 -14.05
CA GLU A 52 1.01 -4.38 -13.23
C GLU A 52 1.21 -3.53 -11.96
N LEU A 53 2.42 -3.57 -11.40
CA LEU A 53 2.77 -2.78 -10.23
C LEU A 53 2.96 -1.31 -10.55
N LEU A 54 3.49 -0.95 -11.72
CA LEU A 54 3.73 0.44 -12.09
C LEU A 54 2.50 1.10 -12.71
N PHE A 55 1.89 0.44 -13.67
CA PHE A 55 0.80 0.99 -14.51
C PHE A 55 -0.58 0.48 -14.12
N GLY A 56 -0.65 -0.59 -13.34
CA GLY A 56 -1.90 -1.19 -12.89
C GLY A 56 -2.36 -2.36 -13.75
N PHE A 57 -3.50 -2.93 -13.38
CA PHE A 57 -4.01 -4.15 -13.99
C PHE A 57 -4.90 -3.87 -15.20
N THR A 58 -4.82 -4.75 -16.20
CA THR A 58 -5.76 -4.81 -17.33
C THR A 58 -7.19 -5.03 -16.83
N THR A 59 -8.19 -4.68 -17.64
CA THR A 59 -9.61 -4.83 -17.26
C THR A 59 -9.97 -6.27 -16.87
N GLU A 60 -9.47 -7.25 -17.61
CA GLU A 60 -9.70 -8.67 -17.34
C GLU A 60 -9.08 -9.11 -16.02
N ARG A 61 -7.86 -8.65 -15.76
CA ARG A 61 -7.13 -8.97 -14.55
C ARG A 61 -7.75 -8.29 -13.34
N ARG A 62 -8.16 -7.03 -13.47
CA ARG A 62 -8.82 -6.24 -12.42
C ARG A 62 -10.11 -6.91 -11.93
N ARG A 63 -10.89 -7.54 -12.81
CA ARG A 63 -12.12 -8.29 -12.42
C ARG A 63 -11.85 -9.47 -11.50
N LYS A 64 -10.62 -10.00 -11.49
CA LYS A 64 -10.22 -11.18 -10.70
C LYS A 64 -9.51 -10.80 -9.39
N ILE A 65 -9.16 -9.52 -9.22
CA ILE A 65 -8.38 -9.02 -8.08
C ILE A 65 -9.32 -8.38 -7.07
N ARG A 66 -9.08 -8.63 -5.77
CA ARG A 66 -9.85 -8.01 -4.69
C ARG A 66 -9.62 -6.51 -4.63
N LEU A 67 -10.66 -5.74 -4.30
CA LEU A 67 -10.58 -4.28 -4.24
C LEU A 67 -9.51 -3.77 -3.25
N VAL A 68 -9.32 -4.47 -2.14
CA VAL A 68 -8.29 -4.11 -1.15
C VAL A 68 -6.88 -4.13 -1.74
N ILE A 69 -6.58 -5.07 -2.65
CA ILE A 69 -5.26 -5.18 -3.29
C ILE A 69 -5.00 -3.95 -4.15
N LEU A 70 -5.97 -3.58 -5.00
CA LEU A 70 -5.88 -2.40 -5.86
C LEU A 70 -5.65 -1.14 -5.05
N TRP A 71 -6.40 -1.00 -3.96
CA TRP A 71 -6.31 0.16 -3.10
C TRP A 71 -4.99 0.23 -2.31
N MET A 72 -4.46 -0.91 -1.82
CA MET A 72 -3.16 -0.97 -1.15
C MET A 72 -2.04 -0.53 -2.11
N LEU A 73 -2.03 -1.04 -3.33
CA LEU A 73 -1.06 -0.64 -4.37
C LEU A 73 -1.19 0.84 -4.73
N HIS A 74 -2.41 1.36 -4.84
CA HIS A 74 -2.61 2.78 -5.11
C HIS A 74 -2.12 3.67 -3.95
N THR A 75 -2.39 3.26 -2.71
CA THR A 75 -1.95 4.00 -1.51
C THR A 75 -0.42 3.99 -1.38
N MET A 76 0.22 2.85 -1.67
CA MET A 76 1.67 2.71 -1.75
C MET A 76 2.29 3.71 -2.73
N LYS A 77 1.81 3.73 -3.98
CA LYS A 77 2.27 4.66 -5.03
C LYS A 77 2.11 6.10 -4.59
N HIS A 78 0.96 6.44 -4.00
CA HIS A 78 0.70 7.79 -3.52
C HIS A 78 1.67 8.23 -2.42
N ILE A 79 1.99 7.36 -1.45
CA ILE A 79 2.96 7.66 -0.39
C ILE A 79 4.35 7.89 -0.97
N ILE A 80 4.80 7.01 -1.87
CA ILE A 80 6.11 7.15 -2.54
C ILE A 80 6.18 8.45 -3.35
N TRP A 81 5.11 8.74 -4.10
CA TRP A 81 4.98 9.97 -4.88
C TRP A 81 5.07 11.23 -3.99
N VAL A 82 4.30 11.28 -2.90
CA VAL A 82 4.31 12.42 -1.98
C VAL A 82 5.69 12.60 -1.35
N ALA A 83 6.33 11.51 -0.91
CA ALA A 83 7.68 11.55 -0.35
C ALA A 83 8.70 12.14 -1.34
N ARG A 84 8.62 11.75 -2.62
CA ARG A 84 9.43 12.32 -3.70
C ARG A 84 9.14 13.81 -3.90
N CYS A 85 7.86 14.20 -3.96
CA CYS A 85 7.49 15.61 -4.14
C CYS A 85 7.96 16.48 -2.97
N ASP A 86 7.81 16.01 -1.72
CA ASP A 86 8.30 16.71 -0.54
C ASP A 86 9.83 16.87 -0.58
N TYR A 87 10.56 15.87 -1.07
CA TYR A 87 11.99 16.00 -1.29
C TYR A 87 12.32 17.03 -2.38
N ARG A 88 11.77 16.87 -3.58
CA ARG A 88 12.10 17.68 -4.76
C ARG A 88 11.72 19.15 -4.61
N PHE A 89 10.54 19.42 -4.04
CA PHE A 89 10.00 20.78 -3.98
C PHE A 89 10.19 21.46 -2.62
N ARG A 90 10.48 20.68 -1.56
CA ARG A 90 10.61 21.22 -0.19
C ARG A 90 11.92 20.84 0.49
N GLY A 91 12.81 20.10 -0.18
CA GLY A 91 14.09 19.65 0.37
C GLY A 91 13.95 18.71 1.57
N LYS A 92 12.76 18.14 1.80
CA LYS A 92 12.50 17.28 2.97
C LYS A 92 12.97 15.86 2.67
N MET A 93 14.01 15.41 3.37
CA MET A 93 14.50 14.04 3.22
C MET A 93 13.41 13.04 3.63
N PRO A 94 13.04 12.08 2.77
CA PRO A 94 12.03 11.11 3.10
C PRO A 94 12.56 10.12 4.14
N VAL A 95 11.87 10.03 5.27
CA VAL A 95 12.15 9.07 6.34
C VAL A 95 11.28 7.83 6.13
N GLU A 96 11.87 6.65 6.14
CA GLU A 96 11.17 5.41 5.76
C GLU A 96 10.08 5.05 6.78
N SER A 97 10.36 5.22 8.07
CA SER A 97 9.40 4.97 9.15
C SER A 97 8.19 5.91 9.07
N GLU A 98 8.40 7.18 8.69
CA GLU A 98 7.31 8.13 8.50
C GLU A 98 6.44 7.76 7.30
N CYS A 99 7.05 7.36 6.18
CA CYS A 99 6.32 6.93 4.99
C CYS A 99 5.49 5.67 5.29
N LEU A 100 6.08 4.71 5.99
CA LEU A 100 5.38 3.49 6.41
C LEU A 100 4.24 3.80 7.39
N ASN A 101 4.46 4.66 8.38
CA ASN A 101 3.42 5.08 9.32
C ASN A 101 2.27 5.80 8.61
N LYS A 102 2.58 6.70 7.66
CA LYS A 102 1.57 7.38 6.84
C LYS A 102 0.74 6.37 6.03
N LEU A 103 1.38 5.35 5.45
CA LEU A 103 0.70 4.26 4.76
C LEU A 103 -0.25 3.52 5.71
N ILE A 104 0.25 3.03 6.85
CA ILE A 104 -0.52 2.25 7.83
C ILE A 104 -1.71 3.07 8.36
N VAL A 105 -1.48 4.31 8.77
CA VAL A 105 -2.54 5.19 9.29
C VAL A 105 -3.60 5.45 8.23
N ARG A 106 -3.20 5.77 7.00
CA ARG A 106 -4.15 5.96 5.89
C ARG A 106 -4.94 4.70 5.61
N MET A 107 -4.29 3.54 5.71
CA MET A 107 -4.96 2.27 5.53
C MET A 107 -6.01 2.01 6.60
N LYS A 108 -5.63 2.13 7.87
CA LYS A 108 -6.53 1.96 9.01
C LYS A 108 -7.70 2.93 8.94
N PHE A 109 -7.43 4.19 8.63
CA PHE A 109 -8.45 5.23 8.52
C PHE A 109 -9.52 4.90 7.47
N VAL A 110 -9.11 4.55 6.25
CA VAL A 110 -10.04 4.25 5.16
C VAL A 110 -10.84 2.98 5.46
N LEU A 111 -10.20 1.93 5.96
CA LEU A 111 -10.89 0.68 6.31
C LEU A 111 -11.89 0.90 7.45
N CYS A 112 -11.55 1.69 8.46
CA CYS A 112 -12.49 2.10 9.51
C CYS A 112 -13.67 2.90 8.93
N LEU A 113 -13.41 3.86 8.05
CA LEU A 113 -14.46 4.69 7.44
C LEU A 113 -15.44 3.87 6.59
N LEU A 114 -14.93 2.92 5.81
CA LEU A 114 -15.75 2.03 5.01
C LEU A 114 -16.50 1.02 5.89
N GLY A 115 -15.81 0.44 6.89
CA GLY A 115 -16.39 -0.52 7.83
C GLY A 115 -17.52 0.06 8.67
N ARG A 116 -17.44 1.34 9.06
CA ARG A 116 -18.53 2.05 9.77
C ARG A 116 -19.84 2.11 8.98
N LYS A 117 -19.80 1.95 7.66
CA LYS A 117 -21.01 1.92 6.82
C LYS A 117 -21.74 0.58 6.88
N CYS A 118 -21.08 -0.47 7.37
CA CYS A 118 -21.68 -1.79 7.57
C CYS A 118 -22.52 -1.79 8.84
N LYS A 119 -23.84 -1.97 8.70
CA LYS A 119 -24.79 -2.03 9.82
C LYS A 119 -25.35 -3.42 10.07
N SER A 120 -25.40 -4.27 9.05
CA SER A 120 -25.91 -5.63 9.18
C SER A 120 -24.79 -6.67 9.26
N PRO A 121 -25.03 -7.82 9.92
CA PRO A 121 -24.05 -8.93 9.94
C PRO A 121 -23.66 -9.42 8.54
N ALA A 122 -24.57 -9.36 7.57
CA ALA A 122 -24.26 -9.71 6.19
C ALA A 122 -23.29 -8.71 5.53
N GLN A 123 -23.49 -7.41 5.75
CA GLN A 123 -22.57 -6.37 5.26
C GLN A 123 -21.19 -6.48 5.90
N VAL A 124 -21.14 -6.79 7.20
CA VAL A 124 -19.88 -7.04 7.92
C VAL A 124 -19.14 -8.22 7.28
N ARG A 125 -19.81 -9.37 7.08
CA ARG A 125 -19.18 -10.54 6.43
C ARG A 125 -18.67 -10.24 5.01
N SER A 126 -19.45 -9.53 4.20
CA SER A 126 -19.03 -9.11 2.86
C SER A 126 -17.83 -8.16 2.92
N PHE A 127 -17.83 -7.22 3.87
CA PHE A 127 -16.69 -6.33 4.09
C PHE A 127 -15.45 -7.09 4.54
N GLU A 128 -15.58 -8.01 5.49
CA GLU A 128 -14.47 -8.84 5.94
C GLU A 128 -13.86 -9.62 4.78
N LYS A 129 -14.69 -10.20 3.91
CA LYS A 129 -14.24 -10.94 2.73
C LYS A 129 -13.49 -10.05 1.72
N GLU A 130 -14.07 -8.92 1.33
CA GLU A 130 -13.55 -8.09 0.22
C GLU A 130 -12.46 -7.10 0.66
N TRP A 131 -12.61 -6.52 1.86
CA TRP A 131 -11.77 -5.44 2.36
C TRP A 131 -10.77 -5.86 3.43
N LEU A 132 -11.05 -6.91 4.20
CA LEU A 132 -10.14 -7.42 5.23
C LEU A 132 -9.54 -8.78 4.91
N ALA A 133 -9.76 -9.24 3.67
CA ALA A 133 -9.25 -10.52 3.17
C ALA A 133 -9.61 -11.71 4.06
N SER A 134 -10.87 -11.77 4.48
CA SER A 134 -11.41 -12.83 5.36
C SER A 134 -10.68 -12.92 6.71
N GLY A 135 -10.38 -11.77 7.34
CA GLY A 135 -9.75 -11.73 8.66
C GLY A 135 -8.24 -11.53 8.66
N ARG A 136 -7.57 -11.63 7.49
CA ARG A 136 -6.10 -11.61 7.40
C ARG A 136 -5.51 -10.23 7.66
N LEU A 137 -6.20 -9.17 7.25
CA LEU A 137 -5.79 -7.78 7.51
C LEU A 137 -6.36 -7.23 8.82
N GLY A 138 -7.45 -7.82 9.30
CA GLY A 138 -8.19 -7.39 10.47
C GLY A 138 -9.57 -8.00 10.51
N HIS A 139 -10.30 -7.77 11.60
CA HIS A 139 -11.66 -8.30 11.81
C HIS A 139 -12.47 -7.36 12.70
N PHE A 140 -13.80 -7.52 12.68
CA PHE A 140 -14.66 -6.80 13.61
C PHE A 140 -14.72 -7.49 14.97
N GLN A 141 -14.51 -6.73 16.02
CA GLN A 141 -14.76 -7.11 17.41
C GLN A 141 -15.91 -6.25 17.93
N GLY A 142 -17.14 -6.76 17.81
CA GLY A 142 -18.35 -5.96 18.01
C GLY A 142 -18.45 -4.87 16.94
N GLU A 143 -18.54 -3.60 17.36
CA GLU A 143 -18.58 -2.45 16.45
C GLU A 143 -17.19 -1.92 16.05
N LYS A 144 -16.12 -2.43 16.68
CA LYS A 144 -14.76 -1.94 16.48
C LYS A 144 -14.01 -2.79 15.46
N LEU A 145 -13.34 -2.14 14.52
CA LEU A 145 -12.42 -2.80 13.60
C LEU A 145 -11.03 -2.92 14.24
N VAL A 146 -10.49 -4.14 14.30
CA VAL A 146 -9.16 -4.46 14.84
C VAL A 146 -8.26 -4.91 13.69
N PHE A 147 -7.05 -4.35 13.61
CA PHE A 147 -6.08 -4.65 12.56
C PHE A 147 -5.00 -5.60 13.03
N SER A 148 -4.51 -6.44 12.13
CA SER A 148 -3.46 -7.45 12.40
C SER A 148 -2.05 -6.96 12.03
N PHE A 149 -1.89 -5.66 11.72
CA PHE A 149 -0.64 -5.02 11.28
C PHE A 149 -0.50 -3.59 11.84
#